data_AF-A0A3B8XL97-F1
#
_entry.id   AF-A0A3B8XL97-F1
#
_cell.length_a   1.000
_cell.length_b   1.000
_cell.length_c   1.000
_cell.angle_alpha   90.00
_cell.angle_beta   90.00
_cell.angle_gamma   90.00
#
_symmetry.space_group_name_H-M   'P 1'
#
loop_
_entity.id
_entity.type
_entity.pdbx_description
1 polymer ?
#
loop_
_entity_poly.entity_id
_entity_poly.type
_entity_poly.pdbx_seq_one_letter_code
_entity_poly.pdbx_strand_id
1 'polypeptide(L)'
;MIGGGAAETVDPLNGGTQASPWHVGADLTVNEGTISIRNGGFVQSVRGQAGYDGGTTGNANISGASSRWQMLSHFSAGYFGTGIVIVSGGGLIESTQGDIGIEAGSQGTVTITGANSSWTNSGYVVIGYAGTGRLEILEGGSVSNTDAYIGASNGGFGAVTVSGEDSYWFNSGILRVGRDWYGELTIADGATVEADGGLIIADQAGSDGALAIGAAVGGPAAPGELLADTVAFGAGTGRIVFNHTGEAYSFDAAISGAGGIEHWSGHTSLTADSSAFSGRTYIHGGGYLFVNGILGGNITVDGVLGGTGSVAAANIGATGRLTPGNSIGKLTVLGNLAFADGAVYEVEINDGGDTPGVNNDFTYVGGALTIGDGVSVSILPANRTDDGSTYAPGTVYTILTADGGIAGTFALVKTKMAFLTPELSYDANNVYLELALNGGGGGGGGGGGSSALDIVGTTDRSPGPP
;
A
#
# COMPACT_ATOMS: atom_id res chain seq x y z
N MET A 1 12.54 -19.70 -36.70
CA MET A 1 11.12 -19.70 -36.33
C MET A 1 10.74 -21.10 -35.87
N ILE A 2 10.04 -21.20 -34.74
CA ILE A 2 9.45 -22.42 -34.20
C ILE A 2 7.93 -22.26 -34.35
N GLY A 3 7.26 -23.19 -35.01
CA GLY A 3 5.81 -23.11 -35.17
C GLY A 3 5.15 -24.35 -35.75
N GLY A 4 3.84 -24.26 -36.03
CA GLY A 4 3.05 -25.39 -36.54
C GLY A 4 2.92 -26.55 -35.56
N GLY A 5 2.89 -26.26 -34.26
CA GLY A 5 2.87 -27.24 -33.17
C GLY A 5 4.24 -27.81 -32.79
N ALA A 6 5.32 -27.32 -33.40
CA ALA A 6 6.67 -27.80 -33.10
C ALA A 6 7.08 -27.50 -31.66
N ALA A 7 7.81 -28.45 -31.05
CA ALA A 7 8.41 -28.32 -29.74
C ALA A 7 9.93 -28.49 -29.87
N GLU A 8 10.67 -27.41 -29.65
CA GLU A 8 12.13 -27.44 -29.62
C GLU A 8 12.64 -27.51 -28.18
N THR A 9 13.67 -28.31 -27.94
CA THR A 9 14.32 -28.43 -26.64
C THR A 9 15.82 -28.19 -26.77
N VAL A 10 16.37 -27.36 -25.89
CA VAL A 10 17.81 -27.11 -25.75
C VAL A 10 18.23 -27.65 -24.40
N ASP A 11 18.95 -28.78 -24.42
CA ASP A 11 19.37 -29.53 -23.23
C ASP A 11 20.76 -30.15 -23.48
N PRO A 12 21.80 -29.85 -22.68
CA PRO A 12 23.15 -30.38 -22.86
C PRO A 12 23.33 -31.83 -22.36
N LEU A 13 22.41 -32.38 -21.57
CA LEU A 13 22.56 -33.65 -20.83
C LEU A 13 21.87 -34.85 -21.50
N ASN A 14 21.46 -34.71 -22.76
CA ASN A 14 20.66 -35.62 -23.62
C ASN A 14 19.16 -35.26 -23.69
N GLY A 15 18.60 -35.30 -24.90
CA GLY A 15 17.16 -35.08 -25.15
C GLY A 15 16.79 -33.69 -25.67
N GLY A 16 17.76 -32.88 -26.09
CA GLY A 16 17.52 -31.66 -26.87
C GLY A 16 17.27 -31.98 -28.35
N THR A 17 16.31 -31.29 -28.97
CA THR A 17 16.15 -31.27 -30.44
C THR A 17 17.12 -30.29 -31.10
N GLN A 18 17.68 -29.37 -30.31
CA GLN A 18 18.70 -28.40 -30.71
C GLN A 18 19.96 -28.54 -29.85
N ALA A 19 21.09 -28.09 -30.40
CA ALA A 19 22.37 -28.10 -29.70
C ALA A 19 22.36 -27.12 -28.51
N SER A 20 23.15 -27.41 -27.47
CA SER A 20 23.50 -26.45 -26.42
C SER A 20 25.02 -26.23 -26.45
N PRO A 21 25.51 -25.00 -26.69
CA PRO A 21 24.75 -23.77 -26.86
C PRO A 21 24.14 -23.61 -28.27
N TRP A 22 22.90 -23.11 -28.35
CA TRP A 22 22.25 -22.76 -29.62
C TRP A 22 22.45 -21.28 -29.95
N HIS A 23 23.34 -20.98 -30.90
CA HIS A 23 23.52 -19.63 -31.43
C HIS A 23 22.67 -19.47 -32.68
N VAL A 24 21.54 -18.76 -32.56
CA VAL A 24 20.59 -18.59 -33.67
C VAL A 24 21.12 -17.63 -34.74
N GLY A 25 21.91 -16.62 -34.35
CA GLY A 25 22.46 -15.61 -35.25
C GLY A 25 21.43 -14.64 -35.86
N ALA A 26 20.17 -14.77 -35.47
CA ALA A 26 19.03 -13.98 -35.93
C ALA A 26 17.95 -13.91 -34.83
N ASP A 27 16.78 -13.40 -35.17
CA ASP A 27 15.61 -13.40 -34.28
C ASP A 27 15.09 -14.84 -34.09
N LEU A 28 14.83 -15.22 -32.84
CA LEU A 28 14.19 -16.48 -32.49
C LEU A 28 12.72 -16.23 -32.18
N THR A 29 11.88 -16.50 -33.17
CA THR A 29 10.42 -16.36 -33.09
C THR A 29 9.75 -17.70 -32.82
N VAL A 30 8.83 -17.73 -31.86
CA VAL A 30 8.00 -18.88 -31.50
C VAL A 30 6.53 -18.50 -31.72
N ASN A 31 5.88 -19.08 -32.73
CA ASN A 31 4.48 -18.84 -33.11
C ASN A 31 3.79 -20.19 -33.27
N GLU A 32 2.74 -20.48 -32.50
CA GLU A 32 2.09 -21.80 -32.46
C GLU A 32 3.07 -22.94 -32.12
N GLY A 33 4.00 -22.69 -31.22
CA GLY A 33 5.04 -23.66 -30.87
C GLY A 33 5.55 -23.47 -29.44
N THR A 34 6.51 -24.31 -29.07
CA THR A 34 7.14 -24.28 -27.76
C THR A 34 8.65 -24.37 -27.89
N ILE A 35 9.37 -23.53 -27.14
CA ILE A 35 10.78 -23.76 -26.84
C ILE A 35 10.96 -24.09 -25.36
N SER A 36 11.76 -25.10 -25.07
CA SER A 36 12.16 -25.50 -23.72
C SER A 36 13.67 -25.45 -23.58
N ILE A 37 14.18 -24.53 -22.77
CA ILE A 37 15.60 -24.39 -22.44
C ILE A 37 15.77 -24.92 -21.02
N ARG A 38 16.39 -26.09 -20.87
CA ARG A 38 16.41 -26.80 -19.58
C ARG A 38 17.75 -27.43 -19.26
N ASN A 39 17.93 -27.78 -17.98
CA ASN A 39 19.11 -28.51 -17.48
C ASN A 39 20.45 -27.86 -17.85
N GLY A 40 20.55 -26.53 -17.79
CA GLY A 40 21.76 -25.80 -18.19
C GLY A 40 21.85 -25.53 -19.70
N GLY A 41 20.75 -25.67 -20.43
CA GLY A 41 20.66 -25.29 -21.84
C GLY A 41 20.95 -23.80 -22.04
N PHE A 42 21.68 -23.44 -23.10
CA PHE A 42 21.96 -22.05 -23.44
C PHE A 42 21.49 -21.72 -24.86
N VAL A 43 20.71 -20.65 -24.99
CA VAL A 43 20.28 -20.08 -26.27
C VAL A 43 20.71 -18.63 -26.36
N GLN A 44 21.29 -18.25 -27.50
CA GLN A 44 21.56 -16.87 -27.85
C GLN A 44 20.86 -16.50 -29.16
N SER A 45 20.12 -15.39 -29.16
CA SER A 45 19.48 -14.82 -30.34
C SER A 45 19.62 -13.30 -30.38
N VAL A 46 19.36 -12.70 -31.54
CA VAL A 46 19.33 -11.22 -31.68
C VAL A 46 18.12 -10.68 -30.92
N ARG A 47 16.94 -11.23 -31.20
CA ARG A 47 15.71 -11.04 -30.43
C ARG A 47 15.11 -12.38 -30.00
N GLY A 48 14.32 -12.36 -28.95
CA GLY A 48 13.51 -13.49 -28.50
C GLY A 48 12.05 -13.09 -28.53
N GLN A 49 11.22 -13.81 -29.29
CA GLN A 49 9.84 -13.42 -29.54
C GLN A 49 8.91 -14.61 -29.35
N ALA A 50 8.05 -14.56 -28.35
CA ALA A 50 6.98 -15.53 -28.13
C ALA A 50 5.64 -14.89 -28.52
N GLY A 51 4.90 -15.50 -29.46
CA GLY A 51 3.62 -14.96 -29.93
C GLY A 51 3.79 -13.68 -30.75
N TYR A 52 4.67 -13.71 -31.75
CA TYR A 52 4.90 -12.57 -32.64
C TYR A 52 3.74 -12.35 -33.61
N ASP A 53 3.27 -13.41 -34.27
CA ASP A 53 2.22 -13.30 -35.30
C ASP A 53 0.81 -13.27 -34.71
N GLY A 54 -0.08 -12.47 -35.30
CA GLY A 54 -1.47 -12.34 -34.85
C GLY A 54 -2.24 -13.67 -34.89
N GLY A 55 -3.03 -13.93 -33.85
CA GLY A 55 -3.82 -15.16 -33.71
C GLY A 55 -3.03 -16.41 -33.32
N THR A 56 -1.72 -16.30 -33.14
CA THR A 56 -0.85 -17.43 -32.74
C THR A 56 -0.53 -17.40 -31.25
N THR A 57 -0.22 -18.56 -30.67
CA THR A 57 0.30 -18.67 -29.30
C THR A 57 1.73 -19.21 -29.30
N GLY A 58 2.70 -18.45 -28.80
CA GLY A 58 4.08 -18.89 -28.63
C GLY A 58 4.41 -19.15 -27.17
N ASN A 59 5.06 -20.29 -26.88
CA ASN A 59 5.42 -20.67 -25.52
C ASN A 59 6.95 -20.77 -25.37
N ALA A 60 7.51 -20.21 -24.30
CA ALA A 60 8.91 -20.38 -23.94
C ALA A 60 9.03 -20.78 -22.47
N ASN A 61 9.73 -21.88 -22.21
CA ASN A 61 10.01 -22.38 -20.87
C ASN A 61 11.52 -22.40 -20.64
N ILE A 62 12.00 -21.63 -19.68
CA ILE A 62 13.42 -21.57 -19.29
C ILE A 62 13.49 -22.11 -17.87
N SER A 63 13.95 -23.36 -17.71
CA SER A 63 13.83 -24.05 -16.42
C SER A 63 15.09 -24.76 -15.97
N GLY A 64 15.33 -24.75 -14.66
CA GLY A 64 16.48 -25.41 -14.05
C GLY A 64 17.73 -24.53 -14.02
N ALA A 65 18.59 -24.80 -13.04
CA ALA A 65 19.79 -24.01 -12.79
C ALA A 65 20.67 -23.90 -14.04
N SER A 66 21.19 -22.69 -14.28
CA SER A 66 22.05 -22.34 -15.43
C SER A 66 21.39 -22.42 -16.81
N SER A 67 20.10 -22.74 -16.89
CA SER A 67 19.36 -22.63 -18.16
C SER A 67 19.17 -21.16 -18.50
N ARG A 68 19.54 -20.77 -19.72
CA ARG A 68 19.63 -19.35 -20.08
C ARG A 68 19.18 -19.07 -21.50
N TRP A 69 18.34 -18.04 -21.65
CA TRP A 69 18.08 -17.40 -22.94
C TRP A 69 18.63 -15.98 -22.93
N GLN A 70 19.68 -15.75 -23.73
CA GLN A 70 20.27 -14.44 -23.91
C GLN A 70 19.80 -13.81 -25.22
N MET A 71 19.12 -12.69 -25.11
CA MET A 71 18.74 -11.84 -26.24
C MET A 71 19.67 -10.64 -26.29
N LEU A 72 20.38 -10.49 -27.42
CA LEU A 72 21.34 -9.40 -27.60
C LEU A 72 20.66 -8.02 -27.74
N SER A 73 19.34 -7.99 -27.97
CA SER A 73 18.57 -6.76 -28.05
C SER A 73 17.21 -6.89 -27.36
N HIS A 74 16.17 -7.27 -28.10
CA HIS A 74 14.78 -7.17 -27.67
C HIS A 74 14.19 -8.53 -27.26
N PHE A 75 13.45 -8.52 -26.17
CA PHE A 75 12.55 -9.58 -25.76
C PHE A 75 11.10 -9.14 -25.94
N SER A 76 10.27 -9.96 -26.57
CA SER A 76 8.82 -9.72 -26.62
C SER A 76 8.01 -10.96 -26.30
N ALA A 77 7.03 -10.81 -25.40
CA ALA A 77 5.96 -11.78 -25.17
C ALA A 77 4.62 -11.17 -25.62
N GLY A 78 4.03 -11.70 -26.68
CA GLY A 78 2.78 -11.21 -27.27
C GLY A 78 2.99 -9.91 -28.03
N TYR A 79 3.57 -9.99 -29.25
CA TYR A 79 3.69 -8.82 -30.12
C TYR A 79 2.34 -8.51 -30.79
N PHE A 80 1.91 -9.35 -31.74
CA PHE A 80 0.53 -9.32 -32.29
C PHE A 80 -0.33 -10.49 -31.77
N GLY A 81 0.29 -11.55 -31.25
CA GLY A 81 -0.37 -12.77 -30.79
C GLY A 81 -0.37 -12.92 -29.27
N THR A 82 -0.40 -14.18 -28.82
CA THR A 82 -0.30 -14.55 -27.41
C THR A 82 1.10 -15.09 -27.11
N GLY A 83 1.86 -14.45 -26.23
CA GLY A 83 3.16 -14.93 -25.76
C GLY A 83 3.09 -15.38 -24.31
N ILE A 84 3.52 -16.60 -24.04
CA ILE A 84 3.59 -17.16 -22.68
C ILE A 84 5.04 -17.55 -22.41
N VAL A 85 5.65 -16.93 -21.41
CA VAL A 85 7.04 -17.19 -21.03
C VAL A 85 7.14 -17.49 -19.55
N ILE A 86 7.75 -18.62 -19.22
CA ILE A 86 7.94 -19.07 -17.83
C ILE A 86 9.43 -19.26 -17.60
N VAL A 87 9.95 -18.62 -16.56
CA VAL A 87 11.31 -18.81 -16.05
C VAL A 87 11.21 -19.42 -14.66
N SER A 88 11.78 -20.60 -14.47
CA SER A 88 11.64 -21.35 -13.22
C SER A 88 12.87 -22.16 -12.81
N GLY A 89 12.92 -22.56 -11.53
CA GLY A 89 13.95 -23.46 -11.00
C GLY A 89 15.39 -22.97 -11.20
N GLY A 90 15.64 -21.66 -11.17
CA GLY A 90 16.98 -21.09 -11.39
C GLY A 90 17.31 -20.77 -12.86
N GLY A 91 16.31 -20.70 -13.73
CA GLY A 91 16.45 -20.24 -15.11
C GLY A 91 16.72 -18.74 -15.20
N LEU A 92 17.29 -18.30 -16.33
CA LEU A 92 17.66 -16.90 -16.57
C LEU A 92 17.22 -16.45 -17.97
N ILE A 93 16.58 -15.28 -18.05
CA ILE A 93 16.46 -14.51 -19.28
C ILE A 93 17.31 -13.25 -19.18
N GLU A 94 18.00 -12.89 -20.27
CA GLU A 94 18.66 -11.59 -20.40
C GLU A 94 18.24 -10.86 -21.66
N SER A 95 18.09 -9.55 -21.56
CA SER A 95 17.69 -8.68 -22.67
C SER A 95 18.19 -7.25 -22.48
N THR A 96 18.18 -6.45 -23.54
CA THR A 96 18.41 -4.99 -23.44
C THR A 96 17.10 -4.22 -23.33
N GLN A 97 16.03 -4.73 -23.93
CA GLN A 97 14.70 -4.14 -23.90
C GLN A 97 13.67 -5.28 -23.79
N GLY A 98 12.57 -5.05 -23.09
CA GLY A 98 11.55 -6.04 -22.85
C GLY A 98 10.15 -5.49 -23.03
N ASP A 99 9.33 -6.17 -23.82
CA ASP A 99 7.95 -5.77 -24.06
C ASP A 99 6.99 -6.96 -23.84
N ILE A 100 5.90 -6.72 -23.11
CA ILE A 100 4.88 -7.73 -22.78
C ILE A 100 3.50 -7.18 -23.19
N GLY A 101 2.84 -7.79 -24.16
CA GLY A 101 1.54 -7.35 -24.68
C GLY A 101 1.61 -6.01 -25.41
N ILE A 102 1.99 -6.06 -26.68
CA ILE A 102 2.44 -4.86 -27.43
C ILE A 102 1.31 -4.24 -28.24
N GLU A 103 0.77 -4.97 -29.21
CA GLU A 103 -0.19 -4.43 -30.18
C GLU A 103 -1.63 -4.67 -29.72
N ALA A 104 -2.58 -3.91 -30.28
CA ALA A 104 -3.98 -4.03 -29.94
C ALA A 104 -4.50 -5.47 -30.13
N GLY A 105 -5.09 -6.02 -29.06
CA GLY A 105 -5.61 -7.40 -29.03
C GLY A 105 -4.56 -8.49 -28.75
N SER A 106 -3.27 -8.14 -28.65
CA SER A 106 -2.22 -9.08 -28.23
C SER A 106 -2.27 -9.34 -26.72
N GLN A 107 -1.73 -10.48 -26.30
CA GLN A 107 -1.63 -10.88 -24.90
C GLN A 107 -0.22 -11.38 -24.59
N GLY A 108 0.45 -10.79 -23.62
CA GLY A 108 1.75 -11.25 -23.14
C GLY A 108 1.67 -11.63 -21.67
N THR A 109 2.21 -12.79 -21.32
CA THR A 109 2.41 -13.20 -19.93
C THR A 109 3.84 -13.67 -19.73
N VAL A 110 4.52 -13.09 -18.74
CA VAL A 110 5.84 -13.51 -18.28
C VAL A 110 5.74 -13.85 -16.80
N THR A 111 6.13 -15.06 -16.43
CA THR A 111 6.18 -15.52 -15.04
C THR A 111 7.62 -15.88 -14.68
N ILE A 112 8.18 -15.19 -13.70
CA ILE A 112 9.47 -15.49 -13.09
C ILE A 112 9.19 -16.08 -11.72
N THR A 113 9.39 -17.39 -11.55
CA THR A 113 8.97 -18.10 -10.34
C THR A 113 10.03 -19.04 -9.77
N GLY A 114 10.10 -19.16 -8.46
CA GLY A 114 11.03 -20.03 -7.75
C GLY A 114 12.40 -19.38 -7.54
N ALA A 115 13.04 -19.76 -6.43
CA ALA A 115 14.33 -19.23 -6.03
C ALA A 115 15.38 -19.24 -7.15
N ASN A 116 16.10 -18.13 -7.30
CA ASN A 116 17.16 -17.88 -8.29
C ASN A 116 16.67 -17.82 -9.75
N SER A 117 15.37 -17.98 -10.03
CA SER A 117 14.84 -17.69 -11.36
C SER A 117 14.87 -16.19 -11.59
N SER A 118 15.37 -15.75 -12.74
CA SER A 118 15.61 -14.33 -12.96
C SER A 118 15.39 -13.84 -14.38
N TRP A 119 15.04 -12.56 -14.48
CA TRP A 119 15.11 -11.79 -15.72
C TRP A 119 15.94 -10.54 -15.51
N THR A 120 17.08 -10.46 -16.19
CA THR A 120 17.95 -9.28 -16.20
C THR A 120 17.75 -8.49 -17.49
N ASN A 121 17.22 -7.29 -17.38
CA ASN A 121 17.07 -6.35 -18.47
C ASN A 121 18.01 -5.15 -18.24
N SER A 122 18.79 -4.75 -19.25
CA SER A 122 19.74 -3.62 -19.12
C SER A 122 19.20 -2.28 -19.60
N GLY A 123 17.91 -2.20 -19.91
CA GLY A 123 17.23 -1.00 -20.39
C GLY A 123 15.81 -0.94 -19.85
N TYR A 124 14.83 -0.70 -20.73
CA TYR A 124 13.45 -0.57 -20.29
C TYR A 124 12.64 -1.86 -20.40
N VAL A 125 11.61 -1.96 -19.56
CA VAL A 125 10.53 -2.94 -19.67
C VAL A 125 9.18 -2.25 -19.82
N VAL A 126 8.40 -2.65 -20.83
CA VAL A 126 7.01 -2.21 -21.04
C VAL A 126 6.06 -3.38 -20.80
N ILE A 127 5.06 -3.18 -19.95
CA ILE A 127 4.01 -4.15 -19.63
C ILE A 127 2.67 -3.53 -20.03
N GLY A 128 2.05 -4.08 -21.08
CA GLY A 128 0.82 -3.57 -21.67
C GLY A 128 1.05 -2.24 -22.40
N TYR A 129 1.59 -2.30 -23.63
CA TYR A 129 1.72 -1.11 -24.47
C TYR A 129 0.36 -0.70 -25.04
N ALA A 130 -0.10 -1.32 -26.13
CA ALA A 130 -1.48 -1.20 -26.64
C ALA A 130 -2.27 -2.52 -26.51
N GLY A 131 -1.61 -3.61 -26.10
CA GLY A 131 -2.22 -4.90 -25.77
C GLY A 131 -2.34 -5.13 -24.26
N THR A 132 -2.57 -6.39 -23.88
CA THR A 132 -2.61 -6.81 -22.48
C THR A 132 -1.30 -7.47 -22.08
N GLY A 133 -0.56 -6.87 -21.14
CA GLY A 133 0.67 -7.41 -20.60
C GLY A 133 0.55 -7.78 -19.14
N ARG A 134 1.06 -8.95 -18.77
CA ARG A 134 1.14 -9.43 -17.38
C ARG A 134 2.55 -9.89 -17.04
N LEU A 135 3.09 -9.36 -15.95
CA LEU A 135 4.34 -9.83 -15.35
C LEU A 135 4.07 -10.34 -13.93
N GLU A 136 4.51 -11.56 -13.67
CA GLU A 136 4.42 -12.19 -12.36
C GLU A 136 5.81 -12.52 -11.85
N ILE A 137 6.14 -12.05 -10.66
CA ILE A 137 7.42 -12.29 -9.98
C ILE A 137 7.05 -12.97 -8.65
N LEU A 138 7.28 -14.27 -8.58
CA LEU A 138 6.69 -15.15 -7.58
C LEU A 138 7.72 -16.03 -6.91
N GLU A 139 7.43 -16.48 -5.68
CA GLU A 139 8.12 -17.59 -5.01
C GLU A 139 9.67 -17.48 -5.01
N GLY A 140 10.21 -16.27 -4.80
CA GLY A 140 11.66 -16.02 -4.79
C GLY A 140 12.27 -15.73 -6.18
N GLY A 141 11.43 -15.48 -7.19
CA GLY A 141 11.85 -15.00 -8.50
C GLY A 141 12.32 -13.54 -8.47
N SER A 142 13.17 -13.16 -9.41
CA SER A 142 13.70 -11.79 -9.46
C SER A 142 13.71 -11.15 -10.86
N VAL A 143 13.42 -9.85 -10.93
CA VAL A 143 13.55 -9.05 -12.15
C VAL A 143 14.41 -7.82 -11.86
N SER A 144 15.25 -7.43 -12.83
CA SER A 144 15.94 -6.15 -12.80
C SER A 144 15.88 -5.42 -14.13
N ASN A 145 15.68 -4.10 -14.09
CA ASN A 145 15.68 -3.23 -15.27
C ASN A 145 16.04 -1.78 -14.93
N THR A 146 16.23 -0.95 -15.96
CA THR A 146 16.45 0.50 -15.81
C THR A 146 15.14 1.25 -15.64
N ASP A 147 14.28 1.32 -16.66
CA ASP A 147 12.98 2.02 -16.57
C ASP A 147 11.83 1.04 -16.81
N ALA A 148 10.70 1.28 -16.16
CA ALA A 148 9.53 0.42 -16.31
C ALA A 148 8.26 1.22 -16.59
N TYR A 149 7.43 0.68 -17.48
CA TYR A 149 6.19 1.30 -17.92
C TYR A 149 5.06 0.27 -17.90
N ILE A 150 4.09 0.47 -17.02
CA ILE A 150 2.89 -0.38 -16.91
C ILE A 150 1.71 0.41 -17.49
N GLY A 151 1.07 -0.09 -18.55
CA GLY A 151 0.00 0.63 -19.25
C GLY A 151 0.51 1.84 -20.03
N ALA A 152 1.24 1.60 -21.13
CA ALA A 152 2.12 2.58 -21.78
C ALA A 152 1.63 3.14 -23.14
N SER A 153 0.42 2.79 -23.57
CA SER A 153 -0.26 3.41 -24.71
C SER A 153 -1.79 3.23 -24.58
N ASN A 154 -2.54 4.04 -25.33
CA ASN A 154 -3.99 3.99 -25.36
C ASN A 154 -4.50 2.57 -25.70
N GLY A 155 -5.46 2.08 -24.92
CA GLY A 155 -5.99 0.72 -25.03
C GLY A 155 -5.14 -0.36 -24.36
N GLY A 156 -3.95 -0.03 -23.86
CA GLY A 156 -3.05 -0.96 -23.18
C GLY A 156 -3.45 -1.26 -21.75
N PHE A 157 -3.32 -2.52 -21.35
CA PHE A 157 -3.55 -2.98 -19.98
C PHE A 157 -2.29 -3.63 -19.45
N GLY A 158 -1.61 -2.97 -18.51
CA GLY A 158 -0.45 -3.53 -17.83
C GLY A 158 -0.81 -3.99 -16.42
N ALA A 159 -0.42 -5.20 -16.05
CA ALA A 159 -0.57 -5.71 -14.70
C ALA A 159 0.73 -6.38 -14.23
N VAL A 160 1.22 -5.97 -13.07
CA VAL A 160 2.39 -6.57 -12.43
C VAL A 160 2.03 -7.05 -11.04
N THR A 161 2.40 -8.29 -10.73
CA THR A 161 2.28 -8.87 -9.38
C THR A 161 3.66 -9.32 -8.91
N VAL A 162 4.08 -8.81 -7.76
CA VAL A 162 5.29 -9.25 -7.04
C VAL A 162 4.82 -9.82 -5.71
N SER A 163 4.91 -11.13 -5.52
CA SER A 163 4.31 -11.81 -4.36
C SER A 163 5.11 -13.04 -3.93
N GLY A 164 5.21 -13.22 -2.61
CA GLY A 164 5.91 -14.32 -1.96
C GLY A 164 7.28 -13.89 -1.48
N GLU A 165 7.71 -14.50 -0.37
CA GLU A 165 9.00 -14.27 0.27
C GLU A 165 10.16 -14.32 -0.75
N ASP A 166 11.13 -13.42 -0.58
CA ASP A 166 12.30 -13.22 -1.45
C ASP A 166 12.00 -12.86 -2.92
N SER A 167 10.73 -12.69 -3.31
CA SER A 167 10.41 -12.20 -4.66
C SER A 167 10.79 -10.73 -4.76
N TYR A 168 11.58 -10.38 -5.78
CA TYR A 168 12.27 -9.09 -5.80
C TYR A 168 12.28 -8.45 -7.20
N TRP A 169 11.83 -7.21 -7.28
CA TRP A 169 11.94 -6.40 -8.49
C TRP A 169 12.78 -5.15 -8.25
N PHE A 170 13.90 -5.03 -8.97
CA PHE A 170 14.75 -3.84 -8.96
C PHE A 170 14.57 -3.00 -10.24
N ASN A 171 14.18 -1.74 -10.08
CA ASN A 171 14.08 -0.77 -11.15
C ASN A 171 14.94 0.45 -10.82
N SER A 172 16.09 0.60 -11.50
CA SER A 172 17.09 1.63 -11.14
C SER A 172 16.69 3.06 -11.54
N GLY A 173 15.76 3.20 -12.48
CA GLY A 173 15.24 4.46 -13.02
C GLY A 173 13.82 4.72 -12.52
N ILE A 174 12.98 5.34 -13.35
CA ILE A 174 11.61 5.67 -12.93
C ILE A 174 10.67 4.50 -13.26
N LEU A 175 9.89 4.06 -12.28
CA LEU A 175 8.80 3.10 -12.45
C LEU A 175 7.47 3.83 -12.63
N ARG A 176 6.81 3.65 -13.78
CA ARG A 176 5.51 4.27 -14.08
C ARG A 176 4.39 3.24 -14.06
N VAL A 177 3.39 3.49 -13.23
CA VAL A 177 2.19 2.66 -13.09
C VAL A 177 0.98 3.41 -13.66
N GLY A 178 0.47 2.97 -14.80
CA GLY A 178 -0.53 3.70 -15.58
C GLY A 178 0.09 4.92 -16.26
N ARG A 179 1.04 4.71 -17.18
CA ARG A 179 1.69 5.84 -17.87
C ARG A 179 0.69 6.60 -18.75
N ASP A 180 0.11 5.92 -19.72
CA ASP A 180 -0.79 6.52 -20.73
C ASP A 180 -2.22 5.96 -20.66
N TRP A 181 -2.41 4.77 -20.08
CA TRP A 181 -3.72 4.11 -19.95
C TRP A 181 -3.80 3.33 -18.62
N TYR A 182 -4.29 2.10 -18.61
CA TYR A 182 -4.46 1.31 -17.39
C TYR A 182 -3.19 0.58 -16.97
N GLY A 183 -2.70 0.85 -15.77
CA GLY A 183 -1.59 0.11 -15.16
C GLY A 183 -1.81 -0.20 -13.69
N GLU A 184 -1.47 -1.43 -13.29
CA GLU A 184 -1.57 -1.89 -11.91
C GLU A 184 -0.30 -2.60 -11.46
N LEU A 185 0.14 -2.28 -10.25
CA LEU A 185 1.23 -2.95 -9.54
C LEU A 185 0.72 -3.42 -8.17
N THR A 186 0.79 -4.72 -7.92
CA THR A 186 0.53 -5.32 -6.60
C THR A 186 1.82 -5.85 -6.00
N ILE A 187 2.09 -5.49 -4.74
CA ILE A 187 3.22 -5.98 -3.95
C ILE A 187 2.68 -6.65 -2.69
N ALA A 188 2.93 -7.95 -2.53
CA ALA A 188 2.27 -8.77 -1.51
C ALA A 188 3.20 -9.81 -0.89
N ASP A 189 2.74 -10.42 0.19
CA ASP A 189 3.28 -11.64 0.79
C ASP A 189 4.79 -11.61 1.03
N GLY A 190 5.29 -10.48 1.55
CA GLY A 190 6.71 -10.29 1.88
C GLY A 190 7.63 -10.03 0.68
N ALA A 191 7.08 -9.88 -0.53
CA ALA A 191 7.86 -9.48 -1.70
C ALA A 191 8.35 -8.04 -1.60
N THR A 192 9.41 -7.70 -2.35
CA THR A 192 10.00 -6.35 -2.37
C THR A 192 10.05 -5.80 -3.79
N VAL A 193 9.65 -4.54 -3.96
CA VAL A 193 9.93 -3.74 -5.17
C VAL A 193 10.79 -2.55 -4.78
N GLU A 194 11.91 -2.38 -5.47
CA GLU A 194 12.84 -1.26 -5.31
C GLU A 194 12.80 -0.38 -6.56
N ALA A 195 12.45 0.89 -6.37
CA ALA A 195 12.31 1.89 -7.42
C ALA A 195 13.18 3.11 -7.11
N ASP A 196 14.48 3.00 -7.39
CA ASP A 196 15.50 4.01 -7.06
C ASP A 196 15.23 5.39 -7.66
N GLY A 197 14.74 5.44 -8.90
CA GLY A 197 14.38 6.70 -9.54
C GLY A 197 13.01 7.24 -9.12
N GLY A 198 12.33 6.56 -8.19
CA GLY A 198 10.98 6.88 -7.73
C GLY A 198 9.88 6.21 -8.56
N LEU A 199 8.68 6.23 -8.00
CA LEU A 199 7.48 5.67 -8.61
C LEU A 199 6.50 6.78 -8.99
N ILE A 200 5.99 6.75 -10.22
CA ILE A 200 4.94 7.66 -10.70
C ILE A 200 3.67 6.86 -10.99
N ILE A 201 2.54 7.28 -10.39
CA ILE A 201 1.22 6.68 -10.62
C ILE A 201 0.38 7.61 -11.48
N ALA A 202 -0.24 7.07 -12.53
CA ALA A 202 -1.11 7.80 -13.44
C ALA A 202 -0.40 9.02 -14.07
N ASP A 203 0.71 8.78 -14.78
CA ASP A 203 1.64 9.81 -15.28
C ASP A 203 0.92 10.85 -16.17
N GLN A 204 0.24 10.40 -17.23
CA GLN A 204 -0.38 11.28 -18.22
C GLN A 204 -1.86 11.54 -17.97
N ALA A 205 -2.37 12.65 -18.51
CA ALA A 205 -3.78 13.00 -18.41
C ALA A 205 -4.65 11.91 -19.07
N GLY A 206 -5.66 11.43 -18.34
CA GLY A 206 -6.57 10.38 -18.79
C GLY A 206 -6.08 8.94 -18.56
N SER A 207 -4.87 8.73 -18.03
CA SER A 207 -4.42 7.40 -17.59
C SER A 207 -5.03 7.03 -16.23
N ASP A 208 -4.99 5.74 -15.89
CA ASP A 208 -5.46 5.19 -14.61
C ASP A 208 -4.38 4.26 -14.06
N GLY A 209 -3.82 4.64 -12.91
CA GLY A 209 -2.69 3.96 -12.28
C GLY A 209 -3.03 3.50 -10.88
N ALA A 210 -2.61 2.29 -10.51
CA ALA A 210 -2.84 1.72 -9.19
C ALA A 210 -1.62 1.04 -8.61
N LEU A 211 -1.20 1.48 -7.44
CA LEU A 211 -0.30 0.72 -6.56
C LEU A 211 -1.14 0.05 -5.47
N ALA A 212 -0.97 -1.25 -5.27
CA ALA A 212 -1.60 -1.99 -4.18
C ALA A 212 -0.54 -2.65 -3.29
N ILE A 213 -0.61 -2.39 -1.99
CA ILE A 213 0.15 -3.10 -0.96
C ILE A 213 -0.77 -4.14 -0.31
N GLY A 214 -0.38 -5.41 -0.42
CA GLY A 214 -1.23 -6.55 -0.09
C GLY A 214 -2.11 -6.93 -1.29
N ALA A 215 -3.34 -6.44 -1.34
CA ALA A 215 -4.29 -6.77 -2.41
C ALA A 215 -4.91 -5.52 -3.06
N ALA A 216 -5.42 -5.65 -4.28
CA ALA A 216 -6.07 -4.54 -4.99
C ALA A 216 -7.42 -4.12 -4.36
N VAL A 217 -8.38 -5.04 -4.24
CA VAL A 217 -9.67 -4.89 -3.52
C VAL A 217 -10.16 -6.29 -3.13
N GLY A 218 -10.88 -6.42 -2.02
CA GLY A 218 -11.44 -7.71 -1.56
C GLY A 218 -10.70 -8.24 -0.34
N GLY A 219 -10.45 -9.56 -0.28
CA GLY A 219 -9.72 -10.16 0.84
C GLY A 219 -8.28 -9.60 0.93
N PRO A 220 -7.84 -9.14 2.12
CA PRO A 220 -6.47 -8.64 2.29
C PRO A 220 -5.45 -9.78 2.15
N ALA A 221 -4.24 -9.43 1.71
CA ALA A 221 -3.07 -10.32 1.70
C ALA A 221 -1.99 -9.81 2.67
N ALA A 222 -0.93 -10.58 2.94
CA ALA A 222 0.19 -10.02 3.67
C ALA A 222 0.81 -8.87 2.84
N PRO A 223 1.28 -7.78 3.47
CA PRO A 223 1.89 -6.69 2.72
C PRO A 223 3.20 -7.14 2.08
N GLY A 224 3.53 -6.56 0.94
CA GLY A 224 4.91 -6.49 0.47
C GLY A 224 5.51 -5.11 0.73
N GLU A 225 6.78 -4.95 0.42
CA GLU A 225 7.56 -3.76 0.68
C GLU A 225 7.84 -2.98 -0.62
N LEU A 226 7.63 -1.66 -0.59
CA LEU A 226 8.09 -0.75 -1.62
C LEU A 226 9.26 0.07 -1.06
N LEU A 227 10.44 -0.15 -1.63
CA LEU A 227 11.62 0.66 -1.36
C LEU A 227 11.69 1.77 -2.41
N ALA A 228 11.24 2.97 -2.05
CA ALA A 228 11.32 4.15 -2.91
C ALA A 228 11.33 5.41 -2.04
N ASP A 229 12.13 6.42 -2.43
CA ASP A 229 12.11 7.72 -1.74
C ASP A 229 10.79 8.47 -1.96
N THR A 230 10.19 8.31 -3.15
CA THR A 230 8.99 9.08 -3.55
C THR A 230 7.98 8.25 -4.32
N VAL A 231 6.70 8.51 -4.05
CA VAL A 231 5.56 8.13 -4.89
C VAL A 231 4.83 9.40 -5.34
N ALA A 232 4.87 9.70 -6.63
CA ALA A 232 4.24 10.88 -7.20
C ALA A 232 3.00 10.51 -8.03
N PHE A 233 1.89 11.20 -7.80
CA PHE A 233 0.74 11.16 -8.71
C PHE A 233 0.95 12.12 -9.88
N GLY A 234 0.80 11.61 -11.10
CA GLY A 234 0.83 12.40 -12.33
C GLY A 234 -0.49 13.11 -12.62
N ALA A 235 -0.75 13.37 -13.90
CA ALA A 235 -1.92 14.10 -14.37
C ALA A 235 -3.19 13.22 -14.56
N GLY A 236 -3.05 11.90 -14.45
CA GLY A 236 -4.14 10.93 -14.59
C GLY A 236 -4.90 10.67 -13.28
N THR A 237 -5.68 9.59 -13.28
CA THR A 237 -6.41 9.10 -12.09
C THR A 237 -5.57 8.06 -11.38
N GLY A 238 -4.80 8.48 -10.38
CA GLY A 238 -3.92 7.58 -9.63
C GLY A 238 -4.49 7.19 -8.25
N ARG A 239 -4.24 5.95 -7.83
CA ARG A 239 -4.51 5.49 -6.46
C ARG A 239 -3.38 4.68 -5.85
N ILE A 240 -3.18 4.85 -4.54
CA ILE A 240 -2.49 3.89 -3.68
C ILE A 240 -3.57 3.16 -2.88
N VAL A 241 -3.47 1.83 -2.83
CA VAL A 241 -4.38 0.98 -2.08
C VAL A 241 -3.60 0.23 -1.00
N PHE A 242 -3.99 0.44 0.26
CA PHE A 242 -3.58 -0.41 1.37
C PHE A 242 -4.72 -1.38 1.66
N ASN A 243 -4.50 -2.66 1.37
CA ASN A 243 -5.44 -3.72 1.72
C ASN A 243 -4.62 -4.94 2.14
N HIS A 244 -4.12 -4.89 3.36
CA HIS A 244 -3.17 -5.87 3.85
C HIS A 244 -3.52 -6.38 5.26
N THR A 245 -2.91 -7.49 5.66
CA THR A 245 -3.09 -8.10 6.99
C THR A 245 -2.08 -7.63 8.03
N GLY A 246 -1.06 -6.85 7.62
CA GLY A 246 -0.03 -6.34 8.52
C GLY A 246 -0.58 -5.46 9.65
N GLU A 247 -0.05 -5.63 10.86
CA GLU A 247 -0.45 -4.91 12.09
C GLU A 247 0.50 -3.76 12.46
N ALA A 248 1.61 -3.63 11.74
CA ALA A 248 2.66 -2.65 11.96
C ALA A 248 3.43 -2.33 10.65
N TYR A 249 2.72 -2.12 9.55
CA TYR A 249 3.36 -1.85 8.26
C TYR A 249 3.81 -0.38 8.17
N SER A 250 5.08 -0.13 7.88
CA SER A 250 5.59 1.22 7.60
C SER A 250 5.60 1.49 6.10
N PHE A 251 5.20 2.69 5.71
CA PHE A 251 5.32 3.18 4.34
C PHE A 251 6.08 4.51 4.35
N ASP A 252 7.33 4.44 3.90
CA ASP A 252 8.33 5.50 4.10
C ASP A 252 8.54 6.36 2.84
N ALA A 253 7.84 6.08 1.74
CA ALA A 253 7.93 6.89 0.53
C ALA A 253 7.14 8.19 0.70
N ALA A 254 7.74 9.33 0.33
CA ALA A 254 7.07 10.62 0.33
C ALA A 254 6.04 10.69 -0.81
N ILE A 255 4.78 10.99 -0.46
CA ILE A 255 3.67 11.04 -1.41
C ILE A 255 3.43 12.48 -1.89
N SER A 256 3.22 12.66 -3.20
CA SER A 256 2.93 13.97 -3.79
C SER A 256 1.90 13.93 -4.91
N GLY A 257 1.31 15.08 -5.24
CA GLY A 257 0.35 15.22 -6.34
C GLY A 257 -1.11 14.94 -5.95
N ALA A 258 -1.99 14.86 -6.96
CA ALA A 258 -3.45 14.92 -6.79
C ALA A 258 -4.18 13.56 -6.92
N GLY A 259 -3.62 12.49 -6.34
CA GLY A 259 -4.21 11.15 -6.39
C GLY A 259 -5.13 10.78 -5.22
N GLY A 260 -5.51 9.51 -5.16
CA GLY A 260 -6.26 8.91 -4.05
C GLY A 260 -5.40 7.97 -3.20
N ILE A 261 -5.62 7.98 -1.89
CA ILE A 261 -5.17 6.91 -0.99
C ILE A 261 -6.42 6.20 -0.47
N GLU A 262 -6.52 4.89 -0.68
CA GLU A 262 -7.62 4.06 -0.24
C GLU A 262 -7.11 3.03 0.77
N HIS A 263 -7.54 3.13 2.02
CA HIS A 263 -7.10 2.23 3.08
C HIS A 263 -8.24 1.30 3.50
N TRP A 264 -8.19 0.05 3.07
CA TRP A 264 -9.25 -0.94 3.26
C TRP A 264 -9.05 -1.83 4.49
N SER A 265 -7.80 -2.23 4.74
CA SER A 265 -7.48 -3.18 5.81
C SER A 265 -6.01 -3.08 6.21
N GLY A 266 -5.72 -3.47 7.45
CA GLY A 266 -4.39 -3.47 8.04
C GLY A 266 -4.06 -2.19 8.78
N HIS A 267 -2.89 -2.16 9.39
CA HIS A 267 -2.35 -1.00 10.11
C HIS A 267 -1.15 -0.46 9.34
N THR A 268 -1.29 0.75 8.81
CA THR A 268 -0.23 1.42 8.03
C THR A 268 0.23 2.68 8.77
N SER A 269 1.54 2.81 8.94
CA SER A 269 2.21 4.02 9.43
C SER A 269 2.83 4.77 8.25
N LEU A 270 2.36 6.00 7.98
CA LEU A 270 3.02 6.92 7.04
C LEU A 270 4.03 7.77 7.81
N THR A 271 5.31 7.63 7.50
CA THR A 271 6.40 8.24 8.27
C THR A 271 7.06 9.43 7.55
N ALA A 272 6.92 9.50 6.22
CA ALA A 272 7.56 10.51 5.38
C ALA A 272 6.88 11.89 5.44
N ASP A 273 7.57 12.90 4.93
CA ASP A 273 6.98 14.21 4.62
C ASP A 273 6.23 14.12 3.28
N SER A 274 4.91 13.94 3.35
CA SER A 274 3.98 13.98 2.23
C SER A 274 3.17 15.28 2.21
N SER A 275 3.75 16.41 2.64
CA SER A 275 3.11 17.74 2.58
C SER A 275 2.74 18.17 1.15
N ALA A 276 3.44 17.64 0.15
CA ALA A 276 3.17 17.87 -1.26
C ALA A 276 1.99 17.04 -1.82
N PHE A 277 1.41 16.12 -1.05
CA PHE A 277 0.19 15.42 -1.43
C PHE A 277 -0.99 16.39 -1.35
N SER A 278 -1.68 16.59 -2.47
CA SER A 278 -2.85 17.48 -2.57
C SER A 278 -4.14 16.70 -2.86
N GLY A 279 -4.07 15.38 -2.82
CA GLY A 279 -5.15 14.47 -3.14
C GLY A 279 -6.13 14.25 -2.00
N ARG A 280 -6.78 13.09 -2.03
CA ARG A 280 -7.73 12.66 -1.00
C ARG A 280 -7.30 11.32 -0.41
N THR A 281 -7.49 11.18 0.89
CA THR A 281 -7.33 9.91 1.59
C THR A 281 -8.70 9.45 2.10
N TYR A 282 -9.05 8.20 1.81
CA TYR A 282 -10.23 7.55 2.36
C TYR A 282 -9.80 6.34 3.19
N ILE A 283 -10.16 6.35 4.47
CA ILE A 283 -9.93 5.22 5.37
C ILE A 283 -11.25 4.49 5.53
N HIS A 284 -11.39 3.34 4.89
CA HIS A 284 -12.57 2.48 5.01
C HIS A 284 -12.65 1.85 6.40
N GLY A 285 -13.82 1.32 6.76
CA GLY A 285 -14.10 0.80 8.10
C GLY A 285 -13.14 -0.29 8.62
N GLY A 286 -12.43 -1.00 7.74
CA GLY A 286 -11.41 -2.00 8.12
C GLY A 286 -9.99 -1.45 8.26
N GLY A 287 -9.75 -0.20 7.86
CA GLY A 287 -8.43 0.42 7.76
C GLY A 287 -8.00 1.18 9.01
N TYR A 288 -6.70 1.10 9.32
CA TYR A 288 -6.03 1.84 10.38
C TYR A 288 -4.84 2.59 9.78
N LEU A 289 -4.95 3.92 9.71
CA LEU A 289 -3.90 4.77 9.20
C LEU A 289 -3.31 5.62 10.33
N PHE A 290 -2.02 5.44 10.59
CA PHE A 290 -1.24 6.25 11.51
C PHE A 290 -0.37 7.22 10.71
N VAL A 291 -0.59 8.52 10.87
CA VAL A 291 0.26 9.55 10.25
C VAL A 291 1.30 9.97 11.28
N ASN A 292 2.54 9.52 11.08
CA ASN A 292 3.69 9.80 11.94
C ASN A 292 4.67 10.81 11.31
N GLY A 293 4.55 11.06 10.00
CA GLY A 293 5.19 12.16 9.27
C GLY A 293 4.24 13.34 9.03
N ILE A 294 4.15 13.78 7.78
CA ILE A 294 3.20 14.80 7.33
C ILE A 294 2.37 14.23 6.20
N LEU A 295 1.05 14.39 6.23
CA LEU A 295 0.16 14.05 5.12
C LEU A 295 -0.65 15.27 4.70
N GLY A 296 -0.43 15.73 3.47
CA GLY A 296 -1.29 16.73 2.85
C GLY A 296 -2.67 16.19 2.46
N GLY A 297 -3.43 16.96 1.68
CA GLY A 297 -4.75 16.53 1.21
C GLY A 297 -5.82 16.45 2.31
N ASN A 298 -7.06 16.14 1.92
CA ASN A 298 -8.17 15.96 2.87
C ASN A 298 -8.40 14.48 3.15
N ILE A 299 -8.60 14.14 4.43
CA ILE A 299 -8.88 12.77 4.89
C ILE A 299 -10.37 12.62 5.21
N THR A 300 -10.98 11.55 4.72
CA THR A 300 -12.29 11.04 5.17
C THR A 300 -12.10 9.71 5.86
N VAL A 301 -12.73 9.54 7.03
CA VAL A 301 -12.44 8.42 7.94
C VAL A 301 -13.73 7.67 8.30
N ASP A 302 -13.90 6.47 7.78
CA ASP A 302 -14.88 5.49 8.28
C ASP A 302 -14.24 4.41 9.16
N GLY A 303 -12.92 4.22 9.03
CA GLY A 303 -12.08 3.38 9.89
C GLY A 303 -11.42 4.17 11.01
N VAL A 304 -10.09 4.06 11.14
CA VAL A 304 -9.32 4.71 12.20
C VAL A 304 -8.20 5.58 11.64
N LEU A 305 -8.15 6.84 12.07
CA LEU A 305 -7.03 7.76 11.88
C LEU A 305 -6.31 7.98 13.21
N GLY A 306 -4.97 7.86 13.21
CA GLY A 306 -4.13 8.15 14.36
C GLY A 306 -2.74 8.64 14.00
N GLY A 307 -1.79 8.51 14.94
CA GLY A 307 -0.38 8.86 14.76
C GLY A 307 0.03 10.17 15.43
N THR A 308 1.34 10.46 15.40
CA THR A 308 1.96 11.61 16.09
C THR A 308 2.31 12.80 15.17
N GLY A 309 1.95 12.69 13.89
CA GLY A 309 2.36 13.60 12.82
C GLY A 309 1.39 14.76 12.59
N SER A 310 1.39 15.26 11.36
CA SER A 310 0.49 16.33 10.90
C SER A 310 -0.34 15.93 9.69
N VAL A 311 -1.62 16.28 9.69
CA VAL A 311 -2.54 16.14 8.55
C VAL A 311 -3.07 17.50 8.14
N ALA A 312 -3.37 17.71 6.85
CA ALA A 312 -3.87 19.01 6.39
C ALA A 312 -5.32 19.29 6.83
N ALA A 313 -6.24 18.34 6.68
CA ALA A 313 -7.61 18.42 7.21
C ALA A 313 -8.21 17.01 7.35
N ALA A 314 -9.17 16.84 8.25
CA ALA A 314 -9.84 15.55 8.45
C ALA A 314 -11.34 15.66 8.72
N ASN A 315 -12.10 14.74 8.14
CA ASN A 315 -13.52 14.53 8.38
C ASN A 315 -13.71 13.11 8.92
N ILE A 316 -14.05 13.00 10.20
CA ILE A 316 -14.32 11.73 10.87
C ILE A 316 -15.79 11.38 10.62
N GLY A 317 -16.02 10.34 9.82
CA GLY A 317 -17.34 9.83 9.46
C GLY A 317 -18.07 9.22 10.65
N ALA A 318 -19.35 8.89 10.46
CA ALA A 318 -20.23 8.41 11.53
C ALA A 318 -19.76 7.10 12.18
N THR A 319 -19.05 6.25 11.42
CA THR A 319 -18.39 5.02 11.94
C THR A 319 -16.91 5.23 12.26
N GLY A 320 -16.37 6.40 11.91
CA GLY A 320 -14.97 6.73 12.01
C GLY A 320 -14.51 7.01 13.43
N ARG A 321 -13.22 6.78 13.65
CA ARG A 321 -12.55 7.04 14.93
C ARG A 321 -11.27 7.82 14.73
N LEU A 322 -11.09 8.86 15.54
CA LEU A 322 -9.81 9.57 15.68
C LEU A 322 -9.11 9.11 16.96
N THR A 323 -7.88 8.61 16.84
CA THR A 323 -7.02 8.12 17.93
C THR A 323 -5.65 8.81 17.84
N PRO A 324 -5.54 10.07 18.28
CA PRO A 324 -4.30 10.83 18.17
C PRO A 324 -3.18 10.15 18.96
N GLY A 325 -1.95 10.27 18.46
CA GLY A 325 -0.77 9.67 19.05
C GLY A 325 -0.49 8.23 18.60
N ASN A 326 0.62 7.70 19.11
CA ASN A 326 0.91 6.26 19.20
C ASN A 326 0.91 5.84 20.69
N SER A 327 0.05 6.50 21.48
CA SER A 327 -0.24 6.15 22.88
C SER A 327 0.96 6.27 23.83
N ILE A 328 1.27 7.42 24.45
CA ILE A 328 0.62 8.73 24.37
C ILE A 328 1.30 9.63 23.34
N GLY A 329 0.53 10.45 22.62
CA GLY A 329 1.13 11.44 21.72
C GLY A 329 0.21 12.56 21.24
N LYS A 330 0.72 13.37 20.31
CA LYS A 330 0.01 14.51 19.71
C LYS A 330 -0.21 14.29 18.23
N LEU A 331 -1.43 14.44 17.74
CA LEU A 331 -1.71 14.63 16.31
C LEU A 331 -2.00 16.11 16.02
N THR A 332 -1.48 16.62 14.91
CA THR A 332 -1.77 17.99 14.44
C THR A 332 -2.65 17.96 13.19
N VAL A 333 -3.77 18.69 13.21
CA VAL A 333 -4.59 18.99 12.04
C VAL A 333 -4.35 20.45 11.68
N LEU A 334 -3.69 20.72 10.55
CA LEU A 334 -3.29 22.09 10.19
C LEU A 334 -4.50 22.98 9.84
N GLY A 335 -5.51 22.40 9.20
CA GLY A 335 -6.76 23.04 8.84
C GLY A 335 -7.91 22.64 9.77
N ASN A 336 -9.09 22.45 9.19
CA ASN A 336 -10.28 22.12 9.96
C ASN A 336 -10.35 20.62 10.30
N LEU A 337 -10.98 20.33 11.45
CA LEU A 337 -11.37 18.99 11.88
C LEU A 337 -12.89 18.96 12.05
N ALA A 338 -13.54 17.96 11.47
CA ALA A 338 -14.97 17.73 11.66
C ALA A 338 -15.24 16.30 12.13
N PHE A 339 -16.08 16.16 13.16
CA PHE A 339 -16.69 14.89 13.54
C PHE A 339 -18.14 14.88 13.05
N ALA A 340 -18.49 13.91 12.21
CA ALA A 340 -19.87 13.64 11.82
C ALA A 340 -20.65 13.00 12.99
N ASP A 341 -21.97 13.01 12.89
CA ASP A 341 -22.84 12.48 13.92
C ASP A 341 -22.48 11.02 14.26
N GLY A 342 -22.37 10.71 15.55
CA GLY A 342 -22.06 9.36 16.05
C GLY A 342 -20.58 8.94 16.00
N ALA A 343 -19.67 9.78 15.46
CA ALA A 343 -18.24 9.50 15.43
C ALA A 343 -17.61 9.31 16.82
N VAL A 344 -16.37 8.80 16.86
CA VAL A 344 -15.65 8.55 18.11
C VAL A 344 -14.31 9.29 18.16
N TYR A 345 -14.06 9.99 19.26
CA TYR A 345 -12.75 10.50 19.64
C TYR A 345 -12.17 9.63 20.76
N GLU A 346 -11.03 8.96 20.56
CA GLU A 346 -10.39 8.15 21.60
C GLU A 346 -9.17 8.88 22.16
N VAL A 347 -9.01 8.86 23.48
CA VAL A 347 -7.91 9.53 24.18
C VAL A 347 -7.35 8.61 25.23
N GLU A 348 -6.04 8.35 25.18
CA GLU A 348 -5.32 7.68 26.26
C GLU A 348 -4.75 8.68 27.24
N ILE A 349 -4.76 8.35 28.53
CA ILE A 349 -4.20 9.17 29.61
C ILE A 349 -3.31 8.36 30.54
N ASN A 350 -2.39 9.01 31.26
CA ASN A 350 -1.58 8.42 32.33
C ASN A 350 -1.66 9.27 33.62
N ASP A 351 -1.16 8.74 34.73
CA ASP A 351 -1.21 9.36 36.07
C ASP A 351 -0.01 10.28 36.37
N GLY A 352 0.86 10.53 35.38
CA GLY A 352 2.12 11.25 35.55
C GLY A 352 2.02 12.77 35.47
N GLY A 353 0.83 13.34 35.36
CA GLY A 353 0.59 14.78 35.15
C GLY A 353 -0.51 15.05 34.12
N ASP A 354 -0.56 16.27 33.59
CA ASP A 354 -1.61 16.75 32.68
C ASP A 354 -1.07 17.45 31.41
N THR A 355 0.21 17.23 31.07
CA THR A 355 0.84 17.87 29.90
C THR A 355 0.31 17.25 28.59
N PRO A 356 -0.33 18.03 27.70
CA PRO A 356 -0.90 17.50 26.45
C PRO A 356 0.16 16.87 25.54
N GLY A 357 -0.14 15.68 25.02
CA GLY A 357 0.76 14.89 24.18
C GLY A 357 1.87 14.16 24.95
N VAL A 358 1.93 14.31 26.28
CA VAL A 358 2.87 13.60 27.16
C VAL A 358 2.12 12.74 28.18
N ASN A 359 1.10 13.31 28.82
CA ASN A 359 0.27 12.63 29.81
C ASN A 359 -1.10 12.23 29.28
N ASN A 360 -1.52 12.82 28.17
CA ASN A 360 -2.71 12.41 27.43
C ASN A 360 -2.48 12.51 25.94
N ASP A 361 -3.19 11.68 25.18
CA ASP A 361 -3.31 11.90 23.75
C ASP A 361 -3.96 13.26 23.51
N PHE A 362 -3.43 13.96 22.52
CA PHE A 362 -3.81 15.34 22.26
C PHE A 362 -3.99 15.59 20.77
N THR A 363 -5.10 16.25 20.41
CA THR A 363 -5.30 16.77 19.05
C THR A 363 -5.19 18.28 19.05
N TYR A 364 -4.30 18.82 18.22
CA TYR A 364 -4.25 20.25 17.94
C TYR A 364 -4.81 20.54 16.56
N VAL A 365 -5.73 21.49 16.46
CA VAL A 365 -6.42 21.90 15.23
C VAL A 365 -6.08 23.37 14.96
N GLY A 366 -5.38 23.65 13.86
CA GLY A 366 -5.05 25.02 13.45
C GLY A 366 -6.23 25.78 12.84
N GLY A 367 -7.25 25.05 12.38
CA GLY A 367 -8.53 25.60 11.91
C GLY A 367 -9.66 25.47 12.94
N ALA A 368 -10.89 25.46 12.44
CA ALA A 368 -12.09 25.27 13.27
C ALA A 368 -12.34 23.78 13.55
N LEU A 369 -12.91 23.50 14.72
CA LEU A 369 -13.45 22.20 15.09
C LEU A 369 -14.97 22.23 15.00
N THR A 370 -15.55 21.28 14.26
CA THR A 370 -17.00 21.02 14.24
C THR A 370 -17.29 19.64 14.84
N ILE A 371 -18.18 19.59 15.83
CA ILE A 371 -18.62 18.36 16.48
C ILE A 371 -20.12 18.18 16.20
N GLY A 372 -20.47 17.11 15.48
CA GLY A 372 -21.85 16.72 15.22
C GLY A 372 -22.58 16.15 16.44
N ASP A 373 -23.81 15.70 16.22
CA ASP A 373 -24.65 15.15 17.28
C ASP A 373 -24.21 13.73 17.67
N GLY A 374 -24.28 13.39 18.97
CA GLY A 374 -24.02 12.03 19.43
C GLY A 374 -22.56 11.55 19.33
N VAL A 375 -21.62 12.44 19.00
CA VAL A 375 -20.18 12.12 19.01
C VAL A 375 -19.73 11.77 20.43
N SER A 376 -18.99 10.67 20.59
CA SER A 376 -18.53 10.20 21.91
C SER A 376 -17.02 10.31 22.09
N VAL A 377 -16.58 10.63 23.31
CA VAL A 377 -15.17 10.53 23.73
C VAL A 377 -14.97 9.22 24.47
N SER A 378 -14.00 8.41 24.05
CA SER A 378 -13.58 7.16 24.69
C SER A 378 -12.26 7.38 25.42
N ILE A 379 -12.27 7.26 26.75
CA ILE A 379 -11.09 7.44 27.60
C ILE A 379 -10.52 6.08 27.97
N LEU A 380 -9.23 5.91 27.71
CA LEU A 380 -8.48 4.71 28.03
C LEU A 380 -7.26 5.08 28.90
N PRO A 381 -6.86 4.24 29.86
CA PRO A 381 -5.54 4.36 30.45
C PRO A 381 -4.46 3.94 29.44
N ALA A 382 -3.30 4.60 29.43
CA ALA A 382 -2.23 4.35 28.46
C ALA A 382 -1.70 2.90 28.50
N ASN A 383 -1.68 2.27 29.68
CA ASN A 383 -1.30 0.87 29.84
C ASN A 383 -2.45 -0.12 29.50
N ARG A 384 -3.64 0.39 29.17
CA ARG A 384 -4.89 -0.33 28.86
C ARG A 384 -5.45 -1.26 29.94
N THR A 385 -4.77 -1.40 31.08
CA THR A 385 -5.16 -2.28 32.19
C THR A 385 -5.46 -1.55 33.49
N ASP A 386 -5.11 -0.27 33.58
CA ASP A 386 -5.37 0.55 34.76
C ASP A 386 -6.86 0.67 35.03
N ASP A 387 -7.24 0.66 36.30
CA ASP A 387 -8.60 0.92 36.75
C ASP A 387 -8.79 2.38 37.19
N GLY A 388 -7.74 3.21 37.06
CA GLY A 388 -7.72 4.61 37.45
C GLY A 388 -7.35 4.82 38.92
N SER A 389 -6.98 3.77 39.67
CA SER A 389 -6.72 3.88 41.11
C SER A 389 -5.48 4.71 41.48
N THR A 390 -4.54 4.90 40.57
CA THR A 390 -3.33 5.72 40.79
C THR A 390 -3.50 7.17 40.35
N TYR A 391 -4.58 7.51 39.66
CA TYR A 391 -4.80 8.82 39.07
C TYR A 391 -5.28 9.80 40.14
N ALA A 392 -4.66 10.97 40.19
CA ALA A 392 -5.06 12.02 41.12
C ALA A 392 -6.44 12.58 40.73
N PRO A 393 -7.44 12.55 41.63
CA PRO A 393 -8.73 13.15 41.33
C PRO A 393 -8.65 14.67 41.17
N GLY A 394 -9.47 15.22 40.28
CA GLY A 394 -9.47 16.64 39.91
C GLY A 394 -8.35 17.02 38.93
N THR A 395 -7.58 16.05 38.40
CA THR A 395 -6.63 16.32 37.31
C THR A 395 -7.41 16.72 36.06
N VAL A 396 -7.01 17.82 35.41
CA VAL A 396 -7.66 18.38 34.22
C VAL A 396 -6.71 18.28 33.03
N TYR A 397 -7.02 17.42 32.08
CA TYR A 397 -6.26 17.26 30.85
C TYR A 397 -6.84 18.14 29.75
N THR A 398 -5.99 18.84 29.01
CA THR A 398 -6.41 19.43 27.73
C THR A 398 -6.28 18.38 26.65
N ILE A 399 -7.40 17.88 26.15
CA ILE A 399 -7.42 16.75 25.18
C ILE A 399 -7.54 17.22 23.74
N LEU A 400 -8.03 18.44 23.51
CA LEU A 400 -8.15 19.01 22.16
C LEU A 400 -8.11 20.54 22.22
N THR A 401 -7.36 21.16 21.31
CA THR A 401 -7.37 22.62 21.08
C THR A 401 -7.68 22.92 19.62
N ALA A 402 -8.50 23.94 19.35
CA ALA A 402 -8.84 24.43 18.01
C ALA A 402 -8.71 25.95 17.92
N ASP A 403 -7.76 26.45 17.13
CA ASP A 403 -7.48 27.89 17.00
C ASP A 403 -8.61 28.66 16.31
N GLY A 404 -9.32 28.00 15.39
CA GLY A 404 -10.50 28.54 14.71
C GLY A 404 -11.79 28.47 15.54
N GLY A 405 -11.71 27.99 16.79
CA GLY A 405 -12.83 27.83 17.71
C GLY A 405 -13.57 26.50 17.56
N ILE A 406 -14.44 26.22 18.53
CA ILE A 406 -15.21 24.98 18.64
C ILE A 406 -16.70 25.25 18.38
N ALA A 407 -17.31 24.48 17.48
CA ALA A 407 -18.74 24.43 17.25
C ALA A 407 -19.29 23.05 17.60
N GLY A 408 -20.20 22.99 18.57
CA GLY A 408 -20.76 21.73 19.10
C GLY A 408 -20.04 21.23 20.36
N THR A 409 -20.48 20.09 20.89
CA THR A 409 -19.93 19.46 22.09
C THR A 409 -20.01 17.95 21.97
N PHE A 410 -19.09 17.21 22.58
CA PHE A 410 -19.21 15.76 22.69
C PHE A 410 -20.38 15.39 23.60
N ALA A 411 -21.20 14.45 23.16
CA ALA A 411 -22.46 14.09 23.81
C ALA A 411 -22.30 13.03 24.92
N LEU A 412 -21.28 12.17 24.82
CA LEU A 412 -21.04 11.09 25.79
C LEU A 412 -19.54 10.93 26.07
N VAL A 413 -19.22 10.58 27.32
CA VAL A 413 -17.90 10.09 27.72
C VAL A 413 -18.01 8.61 28.09
N LYS A 414 -17.21 7.77 27.44
CA LYS A 414 -17.08 6.34 27.71
C LYS A 414 -15.74 6.11 28.41
N THR A 415 -15.72 5.34 29.48
CA THR A 415 -14.50 5.03 30.24
C THR A 415 -14.50 3.61 30.78
N LYS A 416 -13.31 3.08 31.05
CA LYS A 416 -13.10 1.84 31.82
C LYS A 416 -12.63 2.08 33.25
N MET A 417 -12.52 3.33 33.69
CA MET A 417 -12.06 3.67 35.04
C MET A 417 -13.10 3.30 36.09
N ALA A 418 -12.66 2.62 37.15
CA ALA A 418 -13.53 2.06 38.19
C ALA A 418 -13.89 3.07 39.29
N PHE A 419 -13.01 4.04 39.55
CA PHE A 419 -13.14 4.99 40.68
C PHE A 419 -13.27 6.45 40.28
N LEU A 420 -13.08 6.75 38.99
CA LEU A 420 -13.11 8.09 38.44
C LEU A 420 -14.21 8.20 37.38
N THR A 421 -14.96 9.30 37.44
CA THR A 421 -15.92 9.71 36.42
C THR A 421 -15.28 10.82 35.60
N PRO A 422 -14.92 10.58 34.34
CA PRO A 422 -14.37 11.63 33.51
C PRO A 422 -15.49 12.58 33.06
N GLU A 423 -15.28 13.88 33.27
CA GLU A 423 -16.20 14.96 32.92
C GLU A 423 -15.56 15.88 31.89
N LEU A 424 -16.35 16.36 30.91
CA LEU A 424 -15.87 17.29 29.90
C LEU A 424 -16.26 18.73 30.24
N SER A 425 -15.32 19.64 30.07
CA SER A 425 -15.58 21.09 30.08
C SER A 425 -14.92 21.77 28.89
N TYR A 426 -15.37 23.00 28.60
CA TYR A 426 -15.02 23.70 27.37
C TYR A 426 -14.75 25.17 27.64
N ASP A 427 -13.81 25.74 26.88
CA ASP A 427 -13.79 27.17 26.58
C ASP A 427 -14.03 27.40 25.08
N ALA A 428 -13.73 28.59 24.56
CA ALA A 428 -13.92 28.90 23.15
C ALA A 428 -13.07 28.05 22.18
N ASN A 429 -11.94 27.51 22.66
CA ASN A 429 -10.89 26.90 21.87
C ASN A 429 -10.45 25.53 22.39
N ASN A 430 -10.80 25.13 23.61
CA ASN A 430 -10.27 23.94 24.28
C ASN A 430 -11.39 23.01 24.74
N VAL A 431 -11.08 21.71 24.67
CA VAL A 431 -11.83 20.63 25.32
C VAL A 431 -10.97 20.08 26.45
N TYR A 432 -11.52 20.11 27.66
CA TYR A 432 -10.89 19.61 28.86
C TYR A 432 -11.55 18.33 29.34
N LEU A 433 -10.75 17.43 29.92
CA LEU A 433 -11.18 16.23 30.61
C LEU A 433 -10.77 16.32 32.08
N GLU A 434 -11.74 16.38 32.99
CA GLU A 434 -11.49 16.32 34.43
C GLU A 434 -11.79 14.91 34.97
N LEU A 435 -10.90 14.37 35.80
CA LEU A 435 -11.13 13.09 36.48
C LEU A 435 -11.77 13.29 37.85
N ALA A 436 -13.11 13.31 37.93
CA ALA A 436 -13.82 13.45 39.19
C ALA A 436 -13.88 12.14 39.98
N LEU A 437 -13.90 12.19 41.32
CA LEU A 437 -14.16 11.00 42.15
C LEU A 437 -15.58 10.49 41.92
N ASN A 438 -15.74 9.16 41.87
CA ASN A 438 -17.05 8.53 41.93
C ASN A 438 -17.74 8.86 43.27
N GLY A 439 -18.64 9.85 43.26
CA GLY A 439 -19.65 10.09 44.30
C GLY A 439 -19.20 9.95 45.76
N GLY A 440 -18.26 10.77 46.21
CA GLY A 440 -18.00 10.99 47.63
C GLY A 440 -18.92 12.06 48.24
N GLY A 441 -20.23 11.82 48.34
CA GLY A 441 -21.16 12.80 48.94
C GLY A 441 -22.57 12.24 49.15
N GLY A 442 -22.99 12.14 50.41
CA GLY A 442 -24.28 11.54 50.80
C GLY A 442 -25.53 12.32 50.38
N GLY A 443 -26.58 11.56 50.07
CA GLY A 443 -28.00 11.93 50.25
C GLY A 443 -28.61 12.91 49.25
N GLY A 444 -29.36 12.38 48.26
CA GLY A 444 -30.43 13.13 47.59
C GLY A 444 -30.62 12.88 46.09
N GLY A 445 -31.36 11.81 45.76
CA GLY A 445 -32.11 11.48 44.54
C GLY A 445 -31.95 12.26 43.22
N GLY A 446 -31.72 11.53 42.12
CA GLY A 446 -32.22 11.92 40.78
C GLY A 446 -31.44 11.47 39.54
N GLY A 447 -31.40 10.16 39.27
CA GLY A 447 -31.43 9.52 37.93
C GLY A 447 -30.56 10.02 36.76
N GLY A 448 -29.56 9.22 36.38
CA GLY A 448 -28.90 9.27 35.07
C GLY A 448 -27.74 8.27 35.00
N GLY A 449 -28.05 6.96 34.95
CA GLY A 449 -27.04 5.90 35.02
C GLY A 449 -26.13 5.85 33.79
N SER A 450 -24.82 5.86 34.01
CA SER A 450 -23.86 5.36 33.02
C SER A 450 -23.87 3.83 33.10
N SER A 451 -24.43 3.18 32.09
CA SER A 451 -24.25 1.73 31.93
C SER A 451 -22.92 1.49 31.24
N ALA A 452 -22.02 0.78 31.92
CA ALA A 452 -20.92 0.07 31.32
C ALA A 452 -21.47 -0.84 30.21
N LEU A 453 -21.33 -0.39 28.96
CA LEU A 453 -21.67 -1.16 27.77
C LEU A 453 -20.35 -1.68 27.19
N ASP A 454 -20.29 -3.01 27.06
CA ASP A 454 -19.18 -3.79 26.54
C ASP A 454 -18.48 -3.11 25.35
N ILE A 455 -17.22 -2.73 25.55
CA ILE A 455 -16.31 -2.45 24.44
C ILE A 455 -15.91 -3.81 23.88
N VAL A 456 -16.60 -4.23 22.81
CA VAL A 456 -16.25 -5.43 22.04
C VAL A 456 -14.84 -5.25 21.47
N GLY A 457 -13.94 -6.15 21.91
CA GLY A 457 -12.66 -6.54 21.30
C GLY A 457 -11.89 -5.50 20.47
N THR A 458 -10.97 -4.77 21.10
CA THR A 458 -9.82 -4.18 20.39
C THR A 458 -8.62 -5.12 20.56
N THR A 459 -8.36 -5.96 19.56
CA THR A 459 -7.04 -6.58 19.39
C THR A 459 -5.98 -5.50 19.24
N ASP A 460 -4.77 -5.80 19.72
CA ASP A 460 -3.55 -4.98 19.76
C ASP A 460 -3.39 -4.04 18.55
N ARG A 461 -3.11 -2.74 18.79
CA ARG A 461 -3.09 -1.69 17.73
C ARG A 461 -1.83 -0.82 17.72
N SER A 462 -0.81 -1.16 18.50
CA SER A 462 0.49 -0.47 18.45
C SER A 462 1.53 -1.33 17.72
N PRO A 463 2.30 -0.79 16.77
CA PRO A 463 3.62 -1.33 16.48
C PRO A 463 4.40 -1.37 17.79
N GLY A 464 4.89 -2.53 18.20
CA GLY A 464 5.86 -2.61 19.29
C GLY A 464 7.08 -1.72 18.99
N PRO A 465 7.81 -1.24 20.01
CA PRO A 465 9.03 -0.48 19.78
C PRO A 465 10.05 -1.33 18.98
N PRO A 466 10.93 -0.67 18.20
CA PRO A 466 11.80 -1.31 17.21
C PRO A 466 12.70 -2.43 17.74
#